data_AF-A0A7Y4T0P0-F1
#
_entry.id   AF-A0A7Y4T0P0-F1
#
_cell.length_a   1.000
_cell.length_b   1.000
_cell.length_c   1.000
_cell.angle_alpha   90.00
_cell.angle_beta   90.00
_cell.angle_gamma   90.00
#
_symmetry.space_group_name_H-M   'P 1'
#
loop_
_entity.id
_entity.type
_entity.pdbx_description
1 polymer ?
#
loop_
_entity_poly.entity_id
_entity_poly.type
_entity_poly.pdbx_seq_one_letter_code
_entity_poly.pdbx_strand_id
1 'polypeptide(L)'
;MNCINKFLLKWDSAFWDGEQYISYTPEIMDKFNVFVNVNKIHPGANALITFAYADYARKTEKMSDSQIIAEIMTHLRDIYGSKIPNPTSLLRTKWQSNENSFGANSYTAVSTKMQHFDDLAGEVNGKLCFAGEHTHKDYYSTVHGAYLSGLREADKIIGL
;
A
#
# COMPACT_ATOMS: atom_id res chain seq x y z
N MET A 1 4.48 6.06 -10.87
CA MET A 1 4.04 5.81 -9.49
C MET A 1 3.71 4.33 -9.32
N ASN A 2 4.04 3.78 -8.16
CA ASN A 2 3.71 2.41 -7.80
C ASN A 2 2.21 2.27 -7.52
N CYS A 3 1.66 1.08 -7.73
CA CYS A 3 0.25 0.77 -7.48
C CYS A 3 0.18 -0.38 -6.47
N ILE A 4 -0.28 -0.08 -5.26
CA ILE A 4 -0.51 -1.06 -4.20
C ILE A 4 -1.88 -0.74 -3.60
N ASN A 5 -2.78 -1.72 -3.57
CA ASN A 5 -4.06 -1.59 -2.89
C ASN A 5 -4.13 -2.52 -1.68
N LYS A 6 -4.76 -2.04 -0.60
CA LYS A 6 -4.96 -2.75 0.67
C LYS A 6 -6.42 -3.14 0.81
N PHE A 7 -6.65 -4.31 1.41
CA PHE A 7 -7.97 -4.88 1.63
C PHE A 7 -8.06 -5.35 3.08
N LEU A 8 -8.85 -4.64 3.89
CA LEU A 8 -9.14 -4.97 5.28
C LEU A 8 -10.46 -5.74 5.33
N LEU A 9 -10.41 -6.99 5.78
CA LEU A 9 -11.56 -7.88 5.89
C LEU A 9 -11.83 -8.16 7.37
N LYS A 10 -13.10 -8.11 7.77
CA LYS A 10 -13.53 -8.38 9.16
C LYS A 10 -14.39 -9.65 9.22
N TRP A 11 -14.30 -10.35 10.33
CA TRP A 11 -15.12 -11.51 10.67
C TRP A 11 -15.69 -11.38 12.09
N ASP A 12 -16.70 -12.18 12.42
CA ASP A 12 -17.23 -12.26 13.79
C ASP A 12 -16.26 -12.96 14.75
N SER A 13 -15.52 -13.96 14.25
CA SER A 13 -14.49 -14.70 14.99
C SER A 13 -13.28 -14.97 14.10
N ALA A 14 -12.09 -14.99 14.71
CA ALA A 14 -10.86 -15.40 14.03
C ALA A 14 -10.87 -16.93 13.81
N PHE A 15 -10.70 -17.36 12.56
CA PHE A 15 -10.58 -18.78 12.19
C PHE A 15 -9.15 -19.19 11.84
N TRP A 16 -8.24 -18.22 11.76
CA TRP A 16 -6.82 -18.40 11.42
C TRP A 16 -5.99 -18.67 12.68
N ASP A 17 -4.73 -19.04 12.45
CA ASP A 17 -3.74 -19.23 13.52
C ASP A 17 -3.36 -17.92 14.23
N GLY A 18 -2.63 -18.06 15.32
CA GLY A 18 -2.15 -16.94 16.12
C GLY A 18 -0.94 -16.23 15.53
N GLU A 19 -0.62 -16.33 14.23
CA GLU A 19 0.57 -15.70 13.65
C GLU A 19 0.31 -14.26 13.20
N GLN A 20 1.38 -13.46 13.09
CA GLN A 20 1.26 -12.07 12.61
C GLN A 20 1.10 -12.00 11.08
N TYR A 21 1.78 -12.90 10.37
CA TYR A 21 1.81 -12.93 8.92
C TYR A 21 1.43 -14.33 8.43
N ILE A 22 0.52 -14.37 7.47
CA ILE A 22 0.13 -15.60 6.77
C ILE A 22 0.47 -15.37 5.30
N SER A 23 1.29 -16.24 4.72
CA SER A 23 1.76 -16.11 3.34
C SER A 23 1.10 -17.13 2.43
N TYR A 24 0.86 -16.74 1.18
CA TYR A 24 0.28 -17.57 0.14
C TYR A 24 1.06 -17.39 -1.15
N THR A 25 1.28 -18.48 -1.90
CA THR A 25 1.98 -18.44 -3.20
C THR A 25 0.95 -18.61 -4.31
N PRO A 26 0.34 -17.51 -4.81
CA PRO A 26 -0.64 -17.59 -5.89
C PRO A 26 0.02 -17.94 -7.22
N GLU A 27 -0.71 -18.61 -8.11
CA GLU A 27 -0.28 -18.80 -9.51
C GLU A 27 -0.16 -17.46 -10.26
N ILE A 28 -1.00 -16.48 -9.90
CA ILE A 28 -0.98 -15.13 -10.45
C ILE A 28 -0.12 -14.25 -9.54
N MET A 29 0.96 -13.70 -10.09
CA MET A 29 1.83 -12.75 -9.39
C MET A 29 1.04 -11.56 -8.82
N ASP A 30 1.50 -11.00 -7.70
CA ASP A 30 0.95 -9.79 -7.07
C ASP A 30 -0.47 -9.89 -6.50
N LYS A 31 -1.07 -11.08 -6.52
CA LYS A 31 -2.44 -11.32 -6.05
C LYS A 31 -2.47 -11.83 -4.61
N PHE A 32 -2.85 -10.98 -3.65
CA PHE A 32 -3.27 -11.38 -2.29
C PHE A 32 -2.38 -12.47 -1.66
N ASN A 33 -1.07 -12.23 -1.67
CA ASN A 33 -0.04 -13.21 -1.32
C ASN A 33 0.44 -13.12 0.13
N VAL A 34 0.03 -12.10 0.86
CA VAL A 34 0.33 -11.95 2.28
C VAL A 34 -0.88 -11.39 3.01
N PHE A 35 -1.13 -11.91 4.21
CA PHE A 35 -2.17 -11.47 5.12
C PHE A 35 -1.54 -11.05 6.44
N VAL A 36 -1.96 -9.91 6.95
CA VAL A 36 -1.53 -9.37 8.24
C VAL A 36 -2.67 -9.55 9.23
N ASN A 37 -2.39 -10.25 10.32
CA ASN A 37 -3.31 -10.45 11.42
C ASN A 37 -3.44 -9.15 12.23
N VAL A 38 -4.56 -8.44 12.06
CA VAL A 38 -4.79 -7.15 12.72
C VAL A 38 -4.93 -7.33 14.23
N ASN A 39 -5.37 -8.49 14.71
CA ASN A 39 -5.49 -8.78 16.14
C ASN A 39 -4.15 -8.65 16.88
N LYS A 40 -3.01 -8.88 16.20
CA LYS A 40 -1.67 -8.69 16.78
C LYS A 40 -1.27 -7.23 16.97
N ILE A 41 -1.94 -6.32 16.29
CA ILE A 41 -1.68 -4.87 16.34
C ILE A 41 -2.77 -4.18 17.17
N HIS A 42 -4.02 -4.62 17.02
CA HIS A 42 -5.19 -4.13 17.73
C HIS A 42 -5.95 -5.32 18.35
N PRO A 43 -5.63 -5.69 19.61
CA PRO A 43 -6.26 -6.83 20.28
C PRO A 43 -7.80 -6.77 20.25
N GLY A 44 -8.43 -7.89 19.89
CA GLY A 44 -9.88 -8.00 19.72
C GLY A 44 -10.37 -7.69 18.30
N ALA A 45 -9.49 -7.26 17.38
CA ALA A 45 -9.83 -7.13 15.97
C ALA A 45 -9.81 -8.49 15.26
N ASN A 46 -10.98 -9.06 15.01
CA ASN A 46 -11.12 -10.23 14.12
C ASN A 46 -11.02 -9.77 12.65
N ALA A 47 -9.82 -9.37 12.23
CA ALA A 47 -9.58 -8.83 10.90
C ALA A 47 -8.23 -9.22 10.30
N LEU A 48 -8.20 -9.34 8.97
CA LEU A 48 -6.99 -9.54 8.17
C LEU A 48 -6.84 -8.39 7.17
N ILE A 49 -5.61 -7.97 6.92
CA ILE A 49 -5.27 -7.08 5.80
C ILE A 49 -4.50 -7.88 4.76
N THR A 50 -4.90 -7.81 3.49
CA THR A 50 -4.10 -8.30 2.37
C THR A 50 -3.89 -7.22 1.33
N PHE A 51 -3.06 -7.52 0.32
CA PHE A 51 -2.54 -6.57 -0.64
C PHE A 51 -2.64 -7.10 -2.06
N ALA A 52 -2.87 -6.19 -3.00
CA ALA A 52 -2.59 -6.42 -4.40
C ALA A 52 -1.51 -5.43 -4.85
N TYR A 53 -0.63 -5.87 -5.76
CA TYR A 53 0.48 -5.06 -6.27
C TYR A 53 0.40 -4.89 -7.79
N ALA A 54 1.12 -3.89 -8.30
CA ALA A 54 1.32 -3.60 -9.71
C ALA A 54 0.05 -3.74 -10.58
N ASP A 55 0.07 -4.60 -11.59
CA ASP A 55 -1.05 -4.75 -12.53
C ASP A 55 -2.28 -5.38 -11.89
N TYR A 56 -2.07 -6.27 -10.91
CA TYR A 56 -3.19 -6.84 -10.18
C TYR A 56 -3.89 -5.78 -9.32
N ALA A 57 -3.14 -4.88 -8.68
CA ALA A 57 -3.71 -3.73 -7.97
C ALA A 57 -4.57 -2.86 -8.88
N ARG A 58 -4.10 -2.55 -10.10
CA ARG A 58 -4.88 -1.78 -11.10
C ARG A 58 -6.16 -2.52 -11.51
N LYS A 59 -6.09 -3.84 -11.69
CA LYS A 59 -7.24 -4.68 -11.99
C LYS A 59 -8.28 -4.62 -10.86
N THR A 60 -7.84 -4.67 -9.60
CA THR A 60 -8.75 -4.68 -8.45
C THR A 60 -9.64 -3.43 -8.35
N GLU A 61 -9.19 -2.27 -8.84
CA GLU A 61 -9.97 -1.03 -8.76
C GLU A 61 -11.26 -1.08 -9.60
N LYS A 62 -11.28 -1.93 -10.63
CA LYS A 62 -12.42 -2.17 -11.53
C LYS A 62 -13.33 -3.31 -11.07
N MET A 63 -12.90 -4.09 -10.07
CA MET A 63 -13.67 -5.21 -9.53
C MET A 63 -14.70 -4.73 -8.51
N SER A 64 -15.84 -5.43 -8.41
CA SER A 64 -16.78 -5.28 -7.30
C SER A 64 -16.19 -5.83 -6.01
N ASP A 65 -16.75 -5.41 -4.87
CA ASP A 65 -16.33 -5.90 -3.56
C ASP A 65 -16.58 -7.42 -3.42
N SER A 66 -17.66 -7.94 -4.03
CA SER A 66 -17.96 -9.37 -4.05
C SER A 66 -16.92 -10.19 -4.84
N GLN A 67 -16.44 -9.67 -5.97
CA GLN A 67 -15.37 -10.30 -6.75
C GLN A 67 -14.05 -10.32 -5.96
N ILE A 68 -13.72 -9.22 -5.29
CA ILE A 68 -12.52 -9.13 -4.45
C ILE A 68 -12.60 -10.12 -3.29
N ILE A 69 -13.72 -10.16 -2.57
CA ILE A 69 -13.93 -11.12 -1.46
C ILE A 69 -13.80 -12.55 -1.98
N ALA A 70 -14.42 -12.88 -3.12
CA ALA A 70 -14.35 -14.22 -3.69
C ALA A 70 -12.90 -14.65 -3.98
N GLU A 71 -12.12 -13.78 -4.64
CA GLU A 71 -10.72 -14.05 -4.99
C GLU A 71 -9.81 -14.19 -3.76
N ILE A 72 -10.01 -13.35 -2.74
CA ILE A 72 -9.28 -13.44 -1.46
C ILE A 72 -9.66 -14.73 -0.71
N MET A 73 -10.95 -15.06 -0.67
CA MET A 73 -11.45 -16.25 0.03
C MET A 73 -11.02 -17.55 -0.63
N THR A 74 -10.71 -17.57 -1.93
CA THR A 74 -10.07 -18.73 -2.56
C THR A 74 -8.76 -19.05 -1.85
N HIS A 75 -7.86 -18.07 -1.69
CA HIS A 75 -6.56 -18.29 -1.05
C HIS A 75 -6.71 -18.69 0.43
N LEU A 76 -7.60 -18.02 1.17
CA LEU A 76 -7.84 -18.35 2.59
C LEU A 76 -8.45 -19.75 2.78
N ARG A 77 -9.30 -20.20 1.85
CA ARG A 77 -9.87 -21.56 1.88
C ARG A 77 -8.86 -22.62 1.47
N ASP A 78 -7.91 -22.30 0.62
CA ASP A 78 -6.80 -23.20 0.29
C ASP A 78 -5.90 -23.42 1.52
N ILE A 79 -5.71 -22.38 2.35
CA ILE A 79 -4.91 -22.46 3.59
C ILE A 79 -5.68 -23.14 4.73
N TYR A 80 -6.89 -22.67 5.04
CA TYR A 80 -7.63 -23.02 6.27
C TYR A 80 -8.83 -23.95 6.03
N GLY A 81 -9.07 -24.35 4.78
CA GLY A 81 -10.15 -25.26 4.40
C GLY A 81 -11.44 -24.56 3.96
N SER A 82 -12.28 -25.29 3.23
CA SER A 82 -13.44 -24.73 2.52
C SER A 82 -14.59 -24.22 3.42
N LYS A 83 -14.59 -24.60 4.71
CA LYS A 83 -15.69 -24.30 5.65
C LYS A 83 -15.56 -22.95 6.36
N ILE A 84 -14.48 -22.20 6.14
CA ILE A 84 -14.31 -20.89 6.78
C ILE A 84 -15.38 -19.88 6.32
N PRO A 85 -15.88 -19.02 7.22
CA PRO A 85 -16.92 -18.05 6.89
C PRO A 85 -16.39 -16.96 5.95
N ASN A 86 -17.28 -16.41 5.12
CA ASN A 86 -16.98 -15.16 4.41
C ASN A 86 -16.85 -13.99 5.40
N PRO A 87 -16.09 -12.94 5.05
CA PRO A 87 -16.00 -11.74 5.86
C PRO A 87 -17.35 -11.02 5.95
N THR A 88 -17.60 -10.39 7.09
CA THR A 88 -18.80 -9.57 7.34
C THR A 88 -18.71 -8.20 6.68
N SER A 89 -17.49 -7.71 6.43
CA SER A 89 -17.26 -6.41 5.81
C SER A 89 -15.88 -6.34 5.15
N LEU A 90 -15.78 -5.53 4.10
CA LEU A 90 -14.54 -5.18 3.40
C LEU A 90 -14.36 -3.66 3.40
N LEU A 91 -13.15 -3.20 3.70
CA LEU A 91 -12.69 -1.86 3.37
C LEU A 91 -11.48 -1.99 2.43
N ARG A 92 -11.45 -1.19 1.36
CA ARG A 92 -10.37 -1.24 0.37
C ARG A 92 -9.91 0.12 -0.09
N THR A 93 -8.68 0.18 -0.58
CA THR A 93 -8.12 1.39 -1.21
C THR A 93 -8.22 1.31 -2.73
N LYS A 94 -8.19 2.48 -3.38
CA LYS A 94 -8.06 2.65 -4.84
C LYS A 94 -7.10 3.81 -5.14
N TRP A 95 -5.83 3.63 -4.81
CA TRP A 95 -4.86 4.75 -4.86
C TRP A 95 -4.56 5.21 -6.29
N GLN A 96 -4.68 4.35 -7.29
CA GLN A 96 -4.36 4.69 -8.67
C GLN A 96 -5.39 5.62 -9.30
N SER A 97 -6.67 5.41 -9.02
CA SER A 97 -7.78 6.24 -9.52
C SER A 97 -8.11 7.44 -8.62
N ASN A 98 -7.48 7.56 -7.46
CA ASN A 98 -7.61 8.76 -6.64
C ASN A 98 -6.91 9.95 -7.32
N GLU A 99 -7.67 10.97 -7.69
CA GLU A 99 -7.19 12.16 -8.40
C GLU A 99 -6.15 13.00 -7.63
N ASN A 100 -6.07 12.81 -6.31
CA ASN A 100 -5.12 13.50 -5.45
C ASN A 100 -3.83 12.70 -5.20
N SER A 101 -3.69 11.51 -5.80
CA SER A 101 -2.54 10.63 -5.53
C SER A 101 -2.01 9.91 -6.77
N PHE A 102 -2.90 9.41 -7.64
CA PHE A 102 -2.54 8.67 -8.86
C PHE A 102 -1.53 7.52 -8.67
N GLY A 103 -1.51 6.94 -7.47
CA GLY A 103 -0.57 5.91 -7.05
C GLY A 103 -0.33 5.92 -5.54
N ALA A 104 0.44 4.94 -5.07
CA ALA A 104 0.75 4.78 -3.64
C ALA A 104 2.04 5.50 -3.23
N ASN A 105 3.13 5.27 -3.96
CA ASN A 105 4.44 5.85 -3.70
C ASN A 105 5.33 5.88 -4.96
N SER A 106 6.38 6.68 -4.95
CA SER A 106 7.42 6.68 -5.98
C SER A 106 8.17 5.34 -5.99
N TYR A 107 8.88 5.05 -7.07
CA TYR A 107 9.82 3.92 -7.19
C TYR A 107 10.82 4.22 -8.31
N THR A 108 11.95 3.50 -8.33
CA THR A 108 12.94 3.60 -9.39
C THR A 108 12.52 2.74 -10.59
N ALA A 109 12.08 3.38 -11.67
CA ALA A 109 11.88 2.69 -12.95
C ALA A 109 13.23 2.39 -13.62
N VAL A 110 13.22 1.60 -14.70
CA VAL A 110 14.43 1.20 -15.44
C VAL A 110 15.31 2.39 -15.85
N SER A 111 14.70 3.53 -16.16
CA SER A 111 15.40 4.76 -16.55
C SER A 111 15.62 5.76 -15.41
N THR A 112 15.17 5.48 -14.19
CA THR A 112 15.32 6.39 -13.06
C THR A 112 16.78 6.44 -12.60
N LYS A 113 17.34 7.64 -12.51
CA LYS A 113 18.63 7.91 -11.86
C LYS A 113 18.38 8.55 -10.51
N MET A 114 19.26 8.35 -9.55
CA MET A 114 19.11 8.97 -8.22
C MET A 114 19.16 10.51 -8.30
N GLN A 115 19.81 11.08 -9.32
CA GLN A 115 19.79 12.51 -9.62
C GLN A 115 18.38 13.05 -9.87
N HIS A 116 17.44 12.24 -10.38
CA HIS A 116 16.08 12.71 -10.66
C HIS A 116 15.33 13.11 -9.37
N PHE A 117 15.67 12.53 -8.21
CA PHE A 117 15.11 12.96 -6.92
C PHE A 117 15.66 14.33 -6.50
N ASP A 118 16.95 14.57 -6.75
CA ASP A 118 17.60 15.86 -6.51
C ASP A 118 17.03 16.94 -7.45
N ASP A 119 16.80 16.59 -8.73
CA ASP A 119 16.18 17.47 -9.72
C ASP A 119 14.75 17.87 -9.31
N LEU A 120 13.96 16.91 -8.79
CA LEU A 120 12.61 17.18 -8.26
C LEU A 120 12.64 18.02 -6.97
N ALA A 121 13.70 17.95 -6.18
CA ALA A 121 13.89 18.76 -4.97
C ALA A 121 14.44 20.17 -5.28
N GLY A 122 14.82 20.44 -6.53
CA GLY A 122 15.36 21.73 -6.96
C GLY A 122 14.31 22.84 -6.87
N GLU A 123 14.68 23.96 -6.23
CA GLU A 123 13.81 25.14 -6.18
C GLU A 123 13.79 25.91 -7.50
N VAL A 124 12.72 26.68 -7.73
CA VAL A 124 12.62 27.58 -8.88
C VAL A 124 12.67 29.03 -8.38
N ASN A 125 13.71 29.75 -8.81
CA ASN A 125 13.94 31.18 -8.55
C ASN A 125 13.90 31.57 -7.06
N GLY A 126 14.25 30.66 -6.13
CA GLY A 126 14.15 30.90 -4.69
C GLY A 126 12.73 31.22 -4.19
N LYS A 127 11.70 30.81 -4.94
CA LYS A 127 10.29 31.15 -4.65
C LYS A 127 9.36 29.96 -4.61
N LEU A 128 9.69 28.91 -5.36
CA LEU A 128 8.91 27.68 -5.39
C LEU A 128 9.80 26.53 -4.93
N CYS A 129 9.42 25.92 -3.82
CA CYS A 129 10.13 24.81 -3.20
C CYS A 129 9.28 23.53 -3.33
N PHE A 130 9.95 22.38 -3.36
CA PHE A 130 9.31 21.07 -3.56
C PHE A 130 9.70 20.12 -2.43
N ALA A 131 8.68 19.54 -1.79
CA ALA A 131 8.81 18.53 -0.75
C ALA A 131 7.90 17.34 -1.06
N GLY A 132 8.13 16.25 -0.35
CA GLY A 132 7.43 14.98 -0.50
C GLY A 132 8.40 13.83 -0.66
N GLU A 133 7.89 12.60 -0.48
CA GLU A 133 8.72 11.39 -0.53
C GLU A 133 9.51 11.28 -1.85
N HIS A 134 8.92 11.73 -2.96
CA HIS A 134 9.52 11.71 -4.30
C HIS A 134 10.62 12.76 -4.50
N THR A 135 10.97 13.53 -3.46
CA THR A 135 12.06 14.52 -3.46
C THR A 135 13.18 14.14 -2.49
N HIS A 136 13.12 12.96 -1.84
CA HIS A 136 14.12 12.52 -0.87
C HIS A 136 14.91 11.32 -1.38
N LYS A 137 16.11 11.57 -1.92
CA LYS A 137 16.98 10.57 -2.55
C LYS A 137 17.25 9.32 -1.70
N ASP A 138 17.49 9.49 -0.40
CA ASP A 138 17.87 8.36 0.47
C ASP A 138 16.67 7.61 1.08
N TYR A 139 15.49 8.25 1.13
CA TYR A 139 14.32 7.76 1.87
C TYR A 139 13.01 7.89 1.06
N TYR A 140 13.10 7.82 -0.27
CA TYR A 140 11.93 7.86 -1.14
C TYR A 140 10.97 6.70 -0.83
N SER A 141 9.71 6.87 -1.20
CA SER A 141 8.59 5.95 -0.93
C SER A 141 8.18 5.80 0.54
N THR A 142 8.76 6.57 1.46
CA THR A 142 8.48 6.46 2.90
C THR A 142 7.87 7.72 3.50
N VAL A 143 7.12 7.53 4.60
CA VAL A 143 6.53 8.65 5.36
C VAL A 143 7.62 9.50 6.02
N HIS A 144 8.68 8.89 6.56
CA HIS A 144 9.77 9.65 7.19
C HIS A 144 10.58 10.43 6.16
N GLY A 145 10.78 9.92 4.94
CA GLY A 145 11.39 10.68 3.85
C GLY A 145 10.54 11.89 3.44
N ALA A 146 9.22 11.74 3.36
CA ALA A 146 8.32 12.88 3.13
C ALA A 146 8.46 13.93 4.24
N TYR A 147 8.43 13.51 5.50
CA TYR A 147 8.60 14.40 6.65
C TYR A 147 9.94 15.15 6.62
N LEU A 148 11.04 14.44 6.42
CA LEU A 148 12.39 15.03 6.37
C LEU A 148 12.54 16.00 5.20
N SER A 149 11.95 15.71 4.03
CA SER A 149 11.95 16.65 2.91
C SER A 149 11.19 17.94 3.23
N GLY A 150 10.14 17.87 4.04
CA GLY A 150 9.41 19.04 4.52
C GLY A 150 10.25 19.91 5.45
N LEU A 151 10.98 19.29 6.38
CA LEU A 151 11.94 20.02 7.23
C LEU A 151 13.03 20.69 6.39
N ARG A 152 13.60 19.97 5.42
CA ARG A 152 14.62 20.50 4.50
C ARG A 152 14.15 21.76 3.77
N GLU A 153 12.94 21.76 3.20
CA GLU A 153 12.42 22.95 2.51
C GLU A 153 12.02 24.07 3.48
N ALA A 154 11.53 23.74 4.69
CA ALA A 154 11.24 24.74 5.71
C ALA A 154 12.51 25.50 6.15
N ASP A 155 13.62 24.79 6.37
CA ASP A 155 14.90 25.39 6.74
C ASP A 155 15.44 26.31 5.64
N LYS A 156 15.28 25.93 4.36
CA LYS A 156 15.62 26.81 3.22
C LYS A 156 14.78 28.07 3.24
N ILE A 157 13.46 27.95 3.41
CA ILE A 157 12.54 29.10 3.40
C ILE A 157 12.82 30.07 4.55
N ILE A 158 13.16 29.57 5.74
CA ILE A 158 13.50 30.40 6.90
C ILE A 158 14.86 31.09 6.72
N GLY A 159 15.79 30.45 5.99
CA GLY A 159 17.10 31.00 5.68
C GLY A 159 17.13 32.03 4.54
N LEU A 160 16.02 32.21 3.80
CA LEU A 160 15.84 33.23 2.76
C LEU A 160 15.43 34.58 3.36
#